data_AF-A0A4P1RNC0-F1
#
_entry.id   AF-A0A4P1RNC0-F1
#
_cell.length_a   1.000
_cell.length_b   1.000
_cell.length_c   1.000
_cell.angle_alpha   90.00
_cell.angle_beta   90.00
_cell.angle_gamma   90.00
#
_symmetry.space_group_name_H-M   'P 1'
#
loop_
_entity.id
_entity.type
_entity.pdbx_description
1 polymer ?
#
loop_
_entity_poly.entity_id
_entity_poly.type
_entity_poly.pdbx_seq_one_letter_code
_entity_poly.pdbx_strand_id
1 'polypeptide(L)'
;IVILSALVLILIQPAIAPAAFAAFQSAASTGGPASTAAIGGKLLRTEILTSAWTGFFAGCLHTLSGPDHLAALAPLSIGRTRIESAAVGALWGCGHDAGQLIFGLLFLLLKDRLQIEIIRTWGTRVVGLTLVVIGAMGIKEASEVSAPCVAVENGECDVSVYEALDNPTVGKKKIGFATFATGIVHGLQPDALMMVLPALALPSRLAGAAFLIMFLLGTVVAMGSYTVFIGSCSQALKDRVPRITEKLTWVSSLVAIALGFTIIISQVFGFSLY
;
A
#
# COMPACT_ATOMS: atom_id res chain seq x y z
N ILE A 1 6.92 13.77 21.66
CA ILE A 1 5.61 14.11 21.03
C ILE A 1 4.64 12.93 21.12
N VAL A 2 5.00 11.73 20.66
CA VAL A 2 4.15 10.52 20.74
C VAL A 2 3.77 10.13 22.18
N ILE A 3 4.71 10.18 23.13
CA ILE A 3 4.45 9.85 24.54
C ILE A 3 3.52 10.89 25.20
N LEU A 4 3.67 12.18 24.85
CA LEU A 4 2.82 13.25 25.35
C LEU A 4 1.38 13.11 24.81
N SER A 5 1.24 12.69 23.55
CA SER A 5 -0.06 12.39 22.93
C SER A 5 -0.76 11.18 23.55
N ALA A 6 -0.02 10.14 23.91
CA ALA A 6 -0.56 8.96 24.58
C ALA A 6 -1.02 9.27 26.03
N LEU A 7 -0.25 10.06 26.77
CA LEU A 7 -0.61 10.53 28.11
C LEU A 7 -1.87 11.39 28.11
N VAL A 8 -2.01 12.30 27.14
CA VAL A 8 -3.20 13.14 26.97
C VAL A 8 -4.45 12.29 26.66
N LEU A 9 -4.33 11.26 25.81
CA LEU A 9 -5.44 10.36 25.50
C LEU A 9 -5.87 9.49 26.69
N ILE A 10 -4.91 9.02 27.50
CA ILE A 10 -5.17 8.19 28.70
C ILE A 10 -5.82 9.02 29.82
N LEU A 11 -5.44 10.29 29.99
CA LEU A 11 -6.01 11.19 31.00
C LEU A 11 -7.42 11.69 30.64
N ILE A 12 -7.73 11.82 29.35
CA ILE A 12 -9.04 12.33 28.88
C ILE A 12 -10.11 11.22 28.83
N GLN A 13 -9.73 9.97 28.54
CA GLN A 13 -10.68 8.84 28.45
C GLN A 13 -11.58 8.62 29.68
N PRO A 14 -11.07 8.61 30.93
CA PRO A 14 -11.91 8.32 32.10
C PRO A 14 -12.85 9.47 32.48
N ALA A 15 -12.65 10.69 31.96
CA ALA A 15 -13.51 11.83 32.25
C ALA A 15 -14.73 11.91 31.31
N ILE A 16 -14.60 11.43 30.07
CA ILE A 16 -15.66 11.52 29.04
C ILE A 16 -16.59 10.29 29.06
N ALA A 17 -16.05 9.10 29.35
CA ALA A 17 -16.82 7.86 29.33
C ALA A 17 -18.00 7.79 30.35
N PRO A 18 -17.86 8.26 31.61
CA PRO A 18 -18.95 8.22 32.59
C PRO A 18 -20.06 9.23 32.26
N ALA A 19 -19.69 10.41 31.75
CA ALA A 19 -20.63 11.48 31.40
C ALA A 19 -21.49 11.09 30.17
N ALA A 20 -20.89 10.42 29.18
CA ALA A 20 -21.60 9.88 28.03
C ALA A 20 -22.61 8.78 28.43
N PHE A 21 -22.26 7.93 29.40
CA PHE A 21 -23.12 6.86 29.89
C PHE A 21 -24.33 7.38 30.71
N ALA A 22 -24.12 8.41 31.54
CA ALA A 22 -25.18 9.05 32.32
C ALA A 22 -26.19 9.81 31.43
N ALA A 23 -25.71 10.49 30.38
CA ALA A 23 -26.57 11.15 29.39
C ALA A 23 -27.41 10.13 28.58
N PHE A 24 -26.87 8.94 28.32
CA PHE A 24 -27.54 7.86 27.60
C PHE A 24 -28.73 7.27 28.37
N GLN A 25 -28.60 7.08 29.70
CA GLN A 25 -29.69 6.58 30.55
C GLN A 25 -30.84 7.60 30.71
N SER A 26 -30.53 8.89 30.78
CA SER A 26 -31.54 9.95 30.91
C SER A 26 -32.36 10.13 29.61
N ALA A 27 -31.71 10.02 28.45
CA ALA A 27 -32.38 10.10 27.14
C ALA A 27 -33.22 8.85 26.80
N ALA A 28 -32.80 7.67 27.25
CA ALA A 28 -33.55 6.42 27.06
C ALA A 28 -34.86 6.37 27.88
N SER A 29 -34.95 7.14 28.96
CA SER A 29 -36.10 7.12 29.88
C SER A 29 -37.25 8.07 29.48
N THR A 30 -37.06 8.91 28.46
CA THR A 30 -37.98 10.04 28.15
C THR A 30 -38.51 10.07 26.71
N GLY A 31 -38.10 9.15 25.82
CA GLY A 31 -38.47 9.13 24.40
C GLY A 31 -39.49 8.04 24.02
N GLY A 32 -40.57 8.40 23.32
CA GLY A 32 -41.51 7.44 22.75
C GLY A 32 -40.91 6.56 21.63
N PRO A 33 -41.56 5.44 21.25
CA PRO A 33 -40.99 4.41 20.35
C PRO A 33 -40.52 4.91 18.97
N ALA A 34 -41.12 5.99 18.47
CA ALA A 34 -40.68 6.63 17.22
C ALA A 34 -39.40 7.47 17.38
N SER A 35 -39.20 8.11 18.53
CA SER A 35 -37.98 8.89 18.78
C SER A 35 -36.79 7.97 19.11
N THR A 36 -37.01 6.85 19.79
CA THR A 36 -35.96 5.84 20.03
C THR A 36 -35.48 5.18 18.73
N ALA A 37 -36.37 4.93 17.77
CA ALA A 37 -35.99 4.41 16.45
C ALA A 37 -35.19 5.43 15.61
N ALA A 38 -35.60 6.71 15.64
CA ALA A 38 -34.89 7.79 14.96
C ALA A 38 -33.51 8.07 15.58
N ILE A 39 -33.40 8.01 16.92
CA ILE A 39 -32.15 8.16 17.66
C ILE A 39 -31.22 6.96 17.37
N GLY A 40 -31.75 5.73 17.37
CA GLY A 40 -31.01 4.52 17.00
C GLY A 40 -30.47 4.55 15.57
N GLY A 41 -31.27 5.01 14.60
CA GLY A 41 -30.82 5.19 13.22
C GLY A 41 -29.73 6.25 13.06
N LYS A 42 -29.79 7.34 13.83
CA LYS A 42 -28.77 8.39 13.84
C LYS A 42 -27.46 7.91 14.47
N LEU A 43 -27.53 7.13 15.55
CA LEU A 43 -26.38 6.50 16.20
C LEU A 43 -25.69 5.50 15.26
N LEU A 44 -26.45 4.61 14.62
CA LEU A 44 -25.92 3.64 13.65
C LEU A 44 -25.24 4.32 12.47
N ARG A 45 -25.84 5.38 11.91
CA ARG A 45 -25.20 6.17 10.83
C ARG A 45 -23.90 6.82 11.28
N THR A 46 -23.86 7.33 12.50
CA THR A 46 -22.66 7.97 13.06
C THR A 46 -21.55 6.93 13.25
N GLU A 47 -21.88 5.75 13.78
CA GLU A 47 -20.92 4.64 13.94
C GLU A 47 -20.36 4.12 12.61
N ILE A 48 -21.21 4.01 11.59
CA ILE A 48 -20.78 3.60 10.24
C ILE A 48 -19.85 4.66 9.65
N LEU A 49 -20.22 5.95 9.76
CA LEU A 49 -19.43 7.06 9.23
C LEU A 49 -18.07 7.20 9.94
N THR A 50 -18.05 7.06 11.27
CA THR A 50 -16.79 7.09 12.02
C THR A 50 -15.92 5.91 11.65
N SER A 51 -16.48 4.69 11.59
CA SER A 51 -15.74 3.49 11.18
C SER A 51 -15.20 3.59 9.75
N ALA A 52 -15.99 4.15 8.83
CA ALA A 52 -15.59 4.45 7.46
C ALA A 52 -14.38 5.40 7.42
N TRP A 53 -14.42 6.53 8.15
CA TRP A 53 -13.29 7.45 8.21
C TRP A 53 -12.06 6.82 8.88
N THR A 54 -12.24 6.09 9.97
CA THR A 54 -11.14 5.39 10.64
C THR A 54 -10.51 4.37 9.70
N GLY A 55 -11.31 3.61 8.96
CA GLY A 55 -10.84 2.67 7.93
C GLY A 55 -10.02 3.39 6.86
N PHE A 56 -10.56 4.47 6.30
CA PHE A 56 -9.87 5.28 5.29
C PHE A 56 -8.50 5.77 5.76
N PHE A 57 -8.44 6.40 6.93
CA PHE A 57 -7.16 6.88 7.47
C PHE A 57 -6.22 5.75 7.87
N ALA A 58 -6.74 4.62 8.36
CA ALA A 58 -5.94 3.44 8.65
C ALA A 58 -5.31 2.85 7.38
N GLY A 59 -6.04 2.76 6.27
CA GLY A 59 -5.51 2.33 4.97
C GLY A 59 -4.46 3.29 4.42
N CYS A 60 -4.72 4.59 4.49
CA CYS A 60 -3.72 5.61 4.15
C CYS A 60 -2.46 5.47 5.00
N LEU A 61 -2.61 5.33 6.32
CA LEU A 61 -1.47 5.23 7.24
C LEU A 61 -0.69 3.94 7.03
N HIS A 62 -1.37 2.81 6.79
CA HIS A 62 -0.74 1.52 6.50
C HIS A 62 0.27 1.65 5.36
N THR A 63 -0.17 2.16 4.21
CA THR A 63 0.68 2.30 3.02
C THR A 63 1.75 3.38 3.16
N LEU A 64 1.47 4.47 3.87
CA LEU A 64 2.44 5.54 4.12
C LEU A 64 3.51 5.14 5.15
N SER A 65 3.15 4.28 6.10
CA SER A 65 4.06 3.80 7.15
C SER A 65 4.97 2.66 6.69
N GLY A 66 4.57 1.90 5.66
CA GLY A 66 5.37 0.84 5.06
C GLY A 66 6.41 1.42 4.08
N PRO A 67 7.71 1.47 4.44
CA PRO A 67 8.74 2.03 3.57
C PRO A 67 8.97 1.20 2.30
N ASP A 68 8.58 -0.06 2.32
CA ASP A 68 8.63 -1.01 1.22
C ASP A 68 7.71 -0.63 0.05
N HIS A 69 6.48 -0.19 0.34
CA HIS A 69 5.53 0.26 -0.68
C HIS A 69 6.06 1.48 -1.44
N LEU A 70 6.56 2.46 -0.69
CA LEU A 70 7.15 3.66 -1.25
C LEU A 70 8.43 3.33 -2.04
N ALA A 71 9.28 2.45 -1.52
CA ALA A 71 10.51 2.04 -2.20
C ALA A 71 10.25 1.27 -3.50
N ALA A 72 9.19 0.46 -3.57
CA ALA A 72 8.77 -0.22 -4.79
C ALA A 72 8.23 0.76 -5.84
N LEU A 73 7.38 1.70 -5.42
CA LEU A 73 6.69 2.60 -6.34
C LEU A 73 7.50 3.82 -6.78
N ALA A 74 8.52 4.22 -6.02
CA ALA A 74 9.38 5.35 -6.37
C ALA A 74 10.09 5.19 -7.73
N PRO A 75 10.89 4.14 -7.99
CA PRO A 75 11.56 3.96 -9.28
C PRO A 75 10.56 3.81 -10.44
N LEU A 76 9.37 3.26 -10.18
CA LEU A 76 8.31 3.13 -11.16
C LEU A 76 7.59 4.46 -11.48
N SER A 77 7.63 5.46 -10.61
CA SER A 77 6.85 6.71 -10.80
C SER A 77 7.69 7.87 -11.30
N ILE A 78 9.01 7.81 -11.16
CA ILE A 78 9.91 8.90 -11.57
C ILE A 78 9.87 9.09 -13.09
N GLY A 79 9.70 10.33 -13.53
CA GLY A 79 9.67 10.70 -14.94
C GLY A 79 8.33 10.48 -15.66
N ARG A 80 7.35 9.83 -15.03
CA ARG A 80 5.99 9.63 -15.56
C ARG A 80 5.10 10.86 -15.37
N THR A 81 4.09 11.01 -16.24
CA THR A 81 3.10 12.09 -16.09
C THR A 81 2.24 11.87 -14.86
N ARG A 82 1.48 12.90 -14.45
CA ARG A 82 0.57 12.80 -13.28
C ARG A 82 -0.41 11.64 -13.43
N ILE A 83 -1.02 11.50 -14.61
CA ILE A 83 -2.04 10.48 -14.88
C ILE A 83 -1.41 9.09 -14.90
N GLU A 84 -0.25 8.94 -15.53
CA GLU A 84 0.46 7.65 -15.56
C GLU A 84 0.93 7.24 -14.17
N SER A 85 1.45 8.17 -13.38
CA SER A 85 1.88 7.91 -12.00
C SER A 85 0.70 7.55 -11.11
N ALA A 86 -0.44 8.23 -11.27
CA ALA A 86 -1.69 7.88 -10.59
C ALA A 86 -2.14 6.46 -10.96
N ALA A 87 -2.12 6.12 -12.25
CA ALA A 87 -2.52 4.81 -12.73
C ALA A 87 -1.60 3.69 -12.20
N VAL A 88 -0.29 3.92 -12.17
CA VAL A 88 0.70 2.98 -11.61
C VAL A 88 0.44 2.75 -10.13
N GLY A 89 0.30 3.83 -9.35
CA GLY A 89 0.01 3.73 -7.91
C GLY A 89 -1.33 3.05 -7.62
N ALA A 90 -2.38 3.40 -8.37
CA ALA A 90 -3.70 2.80 -8.21
C ALA A 90 -3.74 1.32 -8.65
N LEU A 91 -3.10 0.95 -9.76
CA LEU A 91 -3.01 -0.45 -10.20
C LEU A 91 -2.24 -1.31 -9.19
N TRP A 92 -1.13 -0.77 -8.67
CA TRP A 92 -0.36 -1.46 -7.65
C TRP A 92 -1.15 -1.59 -6.35
N GLY A 93 -1.83 -0.53 -5.91
CA GLY A 93 -2.70 -0.55 -4.74
C GLY A 93 -3.89 -1.50 -4.86
N CYS A 94 -4.56 -1.55 -6.01
CA CYS A 94 -5.61 -2.52 -6.26
C CYS A 94 -5.08 -3.96 -6.24
N GLY A 95 -3.87 -4.19 -6.80
CA GLY A 95 -3.20 -5.47 -6.74
C GLY A 95 -2.88 -5.87 -5.31
N HIS A 96 -2.33 -4.93 -4.55
CA HIS A 96 -2.01 -5.09 -3.13
C HIS A 96 -3.24 -5.45 -2.30
N ASP A 97 -4.33 -4.70 -2.42
CA ASP A 97 -5.61 -5.01 -1.79
C ASP A 97 -6.14 -6.40 -2.19
N ALA A 98 -6.01 -6.78 -3.47
CA ALA A 98 -6.40 -8.11 -3.92
C ALA A 98 -5.54 -9.21 -3.27
N GLY A 99 -4.23 -8.99 -3.14
CA GLY A 99 -3.33 -9.87 -2.39
C GLY A 99 -3.76 -10.04 -0.93
N GLN A 100 -4.11 -8.94 -0.26
CA GLN A 100 -4.58 -8.94 1.13
C GLN A 100 -5.89 -9.69 1.30
N LEU A 101 -6.85 -9.49 0.38
CA LEU A 101 -8.12 -10.20 0.38
C LEU A 101 -7.94 -11.70 0.14
N ILE A 102 -7.07 -12.08 -0.81
CA ILE A 102 -6.72 -13.48 -1.08
C ILE A 102 -6.10 -14.10 0.16
N PHE A 103 -5.12 -13.43 0.77
CA PHE A 103 -4.46 -13.90 1.98
C PHE A 103 -5.44 -14.02 3.15
N GLY A 104 -6.29 -13.01 3.37
CA GLY A 104 -7.31 -13.01 4.41
C GLY A 104 -8.33 -14.16 4.23
N LEU A 105 -8.77 -14.42 3.00
CA LEU A 105 -9.65 -15.54 2.70
C LEU A 105 -8.96 -16.89 2.95
N LEU A 106 -7.72 -17.04 2.50
CA LEU A 106 -6.91 -18.24 2.74
C LEU A 106 -6.70 -18.48 4.23
N PHE A 107 -6.43 -17.42 4.98
CA PHE A 107 -6.29 -17.45 6.43
C PHE A 107 -7.56 -17.95 7.11
N LEU A 108 -8.74 -17.46 6.71
CA LEU A 108 -10.02 -17.92 7.27
C LEU A 108 -10.31 -19.39 6.96
N LEU A 109 -9.99 -19.85 5.75
CA LEU A 109 -10.25 -21.22 5.30
C LEU A 109 -9.29 -22.26 5.89
N LEU A 110 -8.02 -21.89 6.11
CA LEU A 110 -6.97 -22.81 6.58
C LEU A 110 -6.41 -22.43 7.96
N LYS A 111 -7.16 -21.68 8.78
CA LYS A 111 -6.68 -21.14 10.07
C LYS A 111 -6.02 -22.17 11.00
N ASP A 112 -6.55 -23.40 11.02
CA ASP A 112 -6.08 -24.48 11.90
C ASP A 112 -4.86 -25.25 11.32
N ARG A 113 -4.44 -24.90 10.09
CA ARG A 113 -3.34 -25.53 9.34
C ARG A 113 -2.21 -24.56 9.02
N LEU A 114 -2.45 -23.25 9.07
CA LEU A 114 -1.48 -22.23 8.69
C LEU A 114 -0.60 -21.83 9.88
N GLN A 115 0.68 -22.21 9.82
CA GLN A 115 1.69 -21.66 10.73
C GLN A 115 2.02 -20.23 10.28
N ILE A 116 1.39 -19.25 10.93
CA ILE A 116 1.48 -17.81 10.61
C ILE A 116 2.94 -17.35 10.52
N GLU A 117 3.81 -17.87 11.38
CA GLU A 117 5.25 -17.55 11.37
C GLU A 117 5.92 -17.91 10.04
N ILE A 118 5.66 -19.11 9.50
CA ILE A 118 6.27 -19.56 8.24
C ILE A 118 5.80 -18.68 7.08
N ILE A 119 4.51 -18.34 7.05
CA ILE A 119 3.96 -17.50 5.98
C ILE A 119 4.48 -16.08 6.09
N ARG A 120 4.60 -15.53 7.31
CA ARG A 120 5.22 -14.24 7.54
C ARG A 120 6.66 -14.24 7.04
N THR A 121 7.45 -15.25 7.39
CA THR A 121 8.85 -15.36 6.93
C THR A 121 8.94 -15.43 5.41
N TRP A 122 8.12 -16.27 4.75
CA TRP A 122 8.12 -16.37 3.29
C TRP A 122 7.60 -15.10 2.62
N GLY A 123 6.52 -14.51 3.11
CA GLY A 123 5.95 -13.26 2.60
C GLY A 123 6.96 -12.12 2.66
N THR A 124 7.62 -11.94 3.80
CA THR A 124 8.65 -10.90 3.98
C THR A 124 9.87 -11.14 3.07
N ARG A 125 10.27 -12.40 2.82
CA ARG A 125 11.33 -12.71 1.85
C ARG A 125 10.93 -12.39 0.41
N VAL A 126 9.69 -12.71 0.03
CA VAL A 126 9.15 -12.42 -1.30
C VAL A 126 9.06 -10.90 -1.53
N VAL A 127 8.64 -10.13 -0.52
CA VAL A 127 8.65 -8.66 -0.56
C VAL A 127 10.08 -8.13 -0.73
N GLY A 128 11.03 -8.62 0.06
CA GLY A 128 12.44 -8.23 -0.07
C GLY A 128 13.00 -8.53 -1.46
N LEU A 129 12.71 -9.71 -2.02
CA LEU A 129 13.13 -10.09 -3.37
C LEU A 129 12.48 -9.20 -4.44
N THR A 130 11.19 -8.89 -4.29
CA THR A 130 10.45 -8.02 -5.20
C THR A 130 11.07 -6.62 -5.25
N LEU A 131 11.48 -6.07 -4.10
CA LEU A 131 12.20 -4.80 -4.04
C LEU A 131 13.56 -4.82 -4.75
N VAL A 132 14.33 -5.91 -4.60
CA VAL A 132 15.59 -6.07 -5.32
C VAL A 132 15.35 -6.13 -6.83
N VAL A 133 14.33 -6.87 -7.28
CA VAL A 133 13.98 -6.96 -8.71
C VAL A 133 13.55 -5.61 -9.28
N ILE A 134 12.64 -4.91 -8.59
CA ILE A 134 12.16 -3.59 -9.02
C ILE A 134 13.32 -2.59 -9.10
N GLY A 135 14.20 -2.56 -8.09
CA GLY A 135 15.36 -1.69 -8.13
C GLY A 135 16.36 -2.06 -9.23
N ALA A 136 16.62 -3.35 -9.47
CA ALA A 136 17.48 -3.79 -10.57
C ALA A 136 16.91 -3.38 -11.94
N MET A 137 15.59 -3.51 -12.12
CA MET A 137 14.89 -3.03 -13.32
C MET A 137 15.00 -1.51 -13.48
N GLY A 138 14.83 -0.74 -12.41
CA GLY A 138 14.96 0.72 -12.44
C GLY A 138 16.37 1.19 -12.80
N ILE A 139 17.41 0.50 -12.32
CA ILE A 139 18.81 0.75 -12.72
C ILE A 139 19.01 0.48 -14.21
N LYS A 140 18.49 -0.64 -14.72
CA LYS A 140 18.59 -0.99 -16.14
C LYS A 140 17.92 0.07 -17.02
N GLU A 141 16.70 0.49 -16.67
CA GLU A 141 15.96 1.53 -17.40
C GLU A 141 16.69 2.87 -17.38
N ALA A 142 17.28 3.25 -16.24
CA ALA A 142 18.06 4.48 -16.15
C ALA A 142 19.37 4.43 -16.97
N SER A 143 19.99 3.25 -17.11
CA SER A 143 21.24 3.07 -17.85
C SER A 143 21.05 3.06 -19.38
N GLU A 144 19.91 2.55 -19.87
CA GLU A 144 19.57 2.56 -21.29
C GLU A 144 19.32 3.99 -21.82
N VAL A 145 18.85 4.90 -20.95
CA VAL A 145 18.71 6.33 -21.27
C VAL A 145 20.06 7.04 -21.36
N SER A 146 21.10 6.52 -20.68
CA SER A 146 22.42 7.13 -20.67
C SER A 146 23.21 6.92 -21.96
N ALA A 147 22.94 5.89 -22.76
CA ALA A 147 23.71 5.56 -23.96
C ALA A 147 23.44 6.60 -25.08
N PRO A 148 24.34 7.57 -25.32
CA PRO A 148 24.29 8.35 -26.54
C PRO A 148 24.90 7.44 -27.60
N CYS A 149 24.15 7.10 -28.63
CA CYS A 149 24.65 6.39 -29.80
C CYS A 149 25.92 7.09 -30.36
N VAL A 150 27.09 6.59 -29.94
CA VAL A 150 28.34 6.67 -30.68
C VAL A 150 28.15 5.77 -31.89
N ALA A 151 28.37 6.33 -33.07
CA ALA A 151 28.32 5.64 -34.35
C ALA A 151 29.03 4.28 -34.30
N VAL A 152 28.30 3.21 -34.61
CA VAL A 152 28.88 1.99 -35.19
C VAL A 152 28.01 1.59 -36.37
N GLU A 153 28.57 1.87 -37.54
CA GLU A 153 28.29 1.35 -38.87
C GLU A 153 28.35 -0.20 -38.86
N ASN A 154 27.40 -0.84 -39.56
CA ASN A 154 27.39 -2.23 -40.09
C ASN A 154 27.86 -3.42 -39.23
N GLY A 155 27.00 -4.45 -39.17
CA GLY A 155 27.44 -5.86 -39.20
C GLY A 155 26.81 -6.79 -38.17
N GLU A 156 25.89 -7.66 -38.63
CA GLU A 156 25.42 -8.92 -38.05
C GLU A 156 26.15 -9.46 -36.79
N CYS A 157 25.39 -9.73 -35.74
CA CYS A 157 25.42 -11.05 -35.08
C CYS A 157 24.10 -11.32 -34.34
N ASP A 158 23.66 -12.56 -34.48
CA ASP A 158 22.30 -13.05 -34.48
C ASP A 158 22.05 -13.99 -33.26
N VAL A 159 20.78 -14.19 -32.88
CA VAL A 159 20.24 -15.36 -32.12
C VAL A 159 20.62 -15.47 -30.60
N SER A 160 19.75 -15.61 -29.57
CA SER A 160 18.31 -15.91 -29.47
C SER A 160 17.77 -15.89 -28.01
N VAL A 161 16.43 -15.77 -27.91
CA VAL A 161 15.50 -16.12 -26.80
C VAL A 161 15.51 -15.16 -25.59
N TYR A 162 14.68 -14.11 -25.52
CA TYR A 162 13.21 -14.09 -25.63
C TYR A 162 12.71 -12.84 -26.37
N GLU A 163 12.44 -12.98 -27.66
CA GLU A 163 11.47 -12.16 -28.38
C GLU A 163 10.74 -13.03 -29.42
N ALA A 164 9.54 -12.59 -29.80
CA ALA A 164 8.68 -13.09 -30.87
C ALA A 164 7.74 -14.29 -30.57
N LEU A 165 6.59 -13.98 -29.98
CA LEU A 165 5.32 -14.34 -30.61
C LEU A 165 4.52 -13.05 -30.87
N ASP A 166 4.67 -12.57 -32.11
CA ASP A 166 3.65 -12.01 -33.01
C ASP A 166 2.40 -11.32 -32.41
N ASN A 167 2.35 -9.97 -32.45
CA ASN A 167 1.24 -9.15 -33.00
C ASN A 167 1.49 -7.63 -32.75
N PRO A 168 1.22 -6.72 -33.72
CA PRO A 168 1.52 -5.30 -33.58
C PRO A 168 0.37 -4.55 -32.90
N THR A 169 0.18 -4.68 -31.58
CA THR A 169 -0.70 -3.79 -30.78
C THR A 169 -0.39 -3.74 -29.26
N VAL A 170 0.73 -4.30 -28.78
CA VAL A 170 0.87 -4.77 -27.37
C VAL A 170 1.64 -3.83 -26.41
N GLY A 171 2.03 -2.62 -26.82
CA GLY A 171 2.90 -1.75 -26.01
C GLY A 171 2.32 -1.20 -24.69
N LYS A 172 0.99 -1.03 -24.58
CA LYS A 172 0.36 -0.37 -23.41
C LYS A 172 -0.25 -1.32 -22.37
N LYS A 173 -0.53 -2.59 -22.72
CA LYS A 173 -1.25 -3.53 -21.84
C LYS A 173 -0.34 -4.27 -20.84
N LYS A 174 0.94 -4.51 -21.18
CA LYS A 174 1.86 -5.33 -20.36
C LYS A 174 2.29 -4.64 -19.05
N ILE A 175 2.50 -3.33 -19.07
CA ILE A 175 2.96 -2.57 -17.88
C ILE A 175 1.88 -2.56 -16.79
N GLY A 176 0.60 -2.40 -17.17
CA GLY A 176 -0.49 -2.38 -16.20
C GLY A 176 -0.68 -3.71 -15.47
N PHE A 177 -0.60 -4.84 -16.19
CA PHE A 177 -0.72 -6.16 -15.59
C PHE A 177 0.47 -6.49 -14.68
N ALA A 178 1.70 -6.17 -15.09
CA ALA A 178 2.88 -6.40 -14.27
C ALA A 178 2.84 -5.62 -12.94
N THR A 179 2.41 -4.35 -12.99
CA THR A 179 2.22 -3.51 -11.79
C THR A 179 1.13 -4.07 -10.87
N PHE A 180 0.01 -4.54 -11.42
CA PHE A 180 -1.05 -5.17 -10.63
C PHE A 180 -0.60 -6.50 -10.01
N ALA A 181 0.07 -7.37 -10.78
CA ALA A 181 0.56 -8.65 -10.31
C ALA A 181 1.64 -8.51 -9.24
N THR A 182 2.56 -7.57 -9.40
CA THR A 182 3.55 -7.24 -8.36
C THR A 182 2.87 -6.69 -7.10
N GLY A 183 1.81 -5.88 -7.26
CA GLY A 183 0.93 -5.48 -6.16
C GLY A 183 0.35 -6.68 -5.41
N ILE A 184 -0.22 -7.67 -6.11
CA ILE A 184 -0.75 -8.90 -5.48
C ILE A 184 0.33 -9.61 -4.68
N VAL A 185 1.50 -9.83 -5.29
CA VAL A 185 2.62 -10.51 -4.63
C VAL A 185 3.04 -9.79 -3.35
N HIS A 186 3.07 -8.46 -3.40
CA HIS A 186 3.41 -7.63 -2.24
C HIS A 186 2.32 -7.67 -1.16
N GLY A 187 1.04 -7.61 -1.55
CA GLY A 187 -0.11 -7.64 -0.65
C GLY A 187 -0.40 -9.00 0.00
N LEU A 188 0.27 -10.07 -0.43
CA LEU A 188 0.26 -11.35 0.27
C LEU A 188 1.02 -11.30 1.61
N GLN A 189 1.73 -10.20 1.91
CA GLN A 189 2.36 -9.99 3.20
C GLN A 189 1.29 -9.86 4.31
N PRO A 190 1.44 -10.57 5.45
CA PRO A 190 0.44 -10.55 6.52
C PRO A 190 0.44 -9.28 7.39
N ASP A 191 1.13 -8.21 7.00
CA ASP A 191 1.31 -6.99 7.80
C ASP A 191 0.01 -6.20 7.98
N ALA A 192 -0.80 -6.10 6.93
CA ALA A 192 -2.09 -5.42 6.98
C ALA A 192 -3.13 -6.17 7.81
N LEU A 193 -2.97 -7.48 7.97
CA LEU A 193 -3.88 -8.29 8.79
C LEU A 193 -3.94 -7.76 10.22
N MET A 194 -2.79 -7.30 10.76
CA MET A 194 -2.67 -6.69 12.09
C MET A 194 -3.37 -5.33 12.17
N MET A 195 -3.35 -4.57 11.08
CA MET A 195 -3.99 -3.25 10.97
C MET A 195 -5.51 -3.33 10.80
N VAL A 196 -6.00 -4.49 10.34
CA VAL A 196 -7.42 -4.79 10.10
C VAL A 196 -8.10 -5.46 11.31
N LEU A 197 -7.35 -5.98 12.29
CA LEU A 197 -7.90 -6.54 13.54
C LEU A 197 -8.95 -5.64 14.24
N PRO A 198 -8.81 -4.30 14.30
CA PRO A 198 -9.84 -3.44 14.87
C PRO A 198 -11.21 -3.61 14.22
N ALA A 199 -11.27 -3.91 12.91
CA ALA A 199 -12.52 -4.13 12.18
C ALA A 199 -13.29 -5.36 12.70
N LEU A 200 -12.57 -6.39 13.15
CA LEU A 200 -13.14 -7.63 13.69
C LEU A 200 -13.61 -7.46 15.15
N ALA A 201 -13.08 -6.47 15.85
CA ALA A 201 -13.48 -6.13 17.22
C ALA A 201 -14.72 -5.23 17.28
N LEU A 202 -15.18 -4.71 16.14
CA LEU A 202 -16.38 -3.86 16.09
C LEU A 202 -17.65 -4.68 16.34
N PRO A 203 -18.55 -4.22 17.24
CA PRO A 203 -19.78 -4.95 17.58
C PRO A 203 -20.78 -5.00 16.40
N SER A 204 -20.70 -4.02 15.48
CA SER A 204 -21.55 -3.95 14.30
C SER A 204 -20.83 -4.47 13.07
N ARG A 205 -21.40 -5.51 12.42
CA ARG A 205 -20.88 -6.07 11.16
C ARG A 205 -20.84 -5.04 10.04
N LEU A 206 -21.80 -4.12 10.01
CA LEU A 206 -21.88 -3.09 8.99
C LEU A 206 -20.82 -2.00 9.21
N ALA A 207 -20.50 -1.68 10.46
CA ALA A 207 -19.39 -0.81 10.81
C ALA A 207 -18.04 -1.44 10.46
N GLY A 208 -17.85 -2.74 10.74
CA GLY A 208 -16.68 -3.51 10.31
C GLY A 208 -16.52 -3.54 8.78
N ALA A 209 -17.60 -3.78 8.04
CA ALA A 209 -17.59 -3.75 6.57
C ALA A 209 -17.25 -2.35 6.03
N ALA A 210 -17.81 -1.29 6.61
CA ALA A 210 -17.51 0.09 6.22
C ALA A 210 -16.04 0.45 6.48
N PHE A 211 -15.50 0.03 7.62
CA PHE A 211 -14.07 0.16 7.92
C PHE A 211 -13.22 -0.54 6.86
N LEU A 212 -13.50 -1.81 6.54
CA LEU A 212 -12.73 -2.60 5.58
C LEU A 212 -12.75 -2.00 4.18
N ILE A 213 -13.93 -1.64 3.67
CA ILE A 213 -14.07 -1.06 2.33
C ILE A 213 -13.29 0.25 2.23
N MET A 214 -13.42 1.10 3.25
CA MET A 214 -12.71 2.37 3.27
C MET A 214 -11.20 2.21 3.51
N PHE A 215 -10.77 1.17 4.24
CA PHE A 215 -9.36 0.81 4.36
C PHE A 215 -8.74 0.52 3.00
N LEU A 216 -9.37 -0.36 2.20
CA LEU A 216 -8.92 -0.67 0.84
C LEU A 216 -8.91 0.59 -0.04
N LEU A 217 -9.99 1.39 0.02
CA LEU A 217 -10.04 2.66 -0.72
C LEU A 217 -8.92 3.63 -0.29
N GLY A 218 -8.63 3.72 1.01
CA GLY A 218 -7.55 4.51 1.58
C GLY A 218 -6.18 4.07 1.07
N THR A 219 -5.94 2.76 0.99
CA THR A 219 -4.74 2.18 0.38
C THR A 219 -4.55 2.68 -1.05
N VAL A 220 -5.55 2.48 -1.92
CA VAL A 220 -5.48 2.86 -3.34
C VAL A 220 -5.28 4.37 -3.50
N VAL A 221 -6.02 5.18 -2.74
CA VAL A 221 -5.91 6.64 -2.79
C VAL A 221 -4.53 7.11 -2.32
N ALA A 222 -4.01 6.58 -1.21
CA ALA A 222 -2.70 6.94 -0.71
C ALA A 222 -1.60 6.58 -1.71
N MET A 223 -1.59 5.35 -2.22
CA MET A 223 -0.62 4.90 -3.22
C MET A 223 -0.68 5.72 -4.50
N GLY A 224 -1.87 5.96 -5.04
CA GLY A 224 -2.04 6.85 -6.19
C GLY A 224 -1.57 8.29 -5.92
N SER A 225 -1.79 8.80 -4.70
CA SER A 225 -1.44 10.19 -4.36
C SER A 225 0.07 10.42 -4.26
N TYR A 226 0.82 9.54 -3.57
CA TYR A 226 2.25 9.75 -3.43
C TYR A 226 3.00 9.41 -4.73
N THR A 227 2.50 8.50 -5.57
CA THR A 227 3.08 8.28 -6.90
C THR A 227 2.89 9.50 -7.79
N VAL A 228 1.71 10.13 -7.77
CA VAL A 228 1.47 11.42 -8.44
C VAL A 228 2.43 12.48 -7.94
N PHE A 229 2.66 12.54 -6.63
CA PHE A 229 3.62 13.48 -6.05
C PHE A 229 5.04 13.24 -6.57
N ILE A 230 5.52 11.98 -6.53
CA ILE A 230 6.85 11.59 -7.04
C ILE A 230 6.97 11.90 -8.54
N GLY A 231 5.99 11.53 -9.35
CA GLY A 231 5.96 11.80 -10.79
C GLY A 231 5.95 13.29 -11.11
N SER A 232 5.10 14.06 -10.43
CA SER A 232 5.00 15.52 -10.62
C SER A 232 6.28 16.24 -10.22
N CYS A 233 6.85 15.91 -9.04
CA CYS A 233 8.09 16.52 -8.56
C CYS A 233 9.27 16.17 -9.46
N SER A 234 9.37 14.92 -9.90
CA SER A 234 10.45 14.49 -10.80
C SER A 234 10.35 15.12 -12.19
N GLN A 235 9.14 15.28 -12.74
CA GLN A 235 8.93 16.00 -14.01
C GLN A 235 9.23 17.50 -13.87
N ALA A 236 8.73 18.16 -12.83
CA ALA A 236 9.02 19.57 -12.60
C ALA A 236 10.52 19.85 -12.43
N LEU A 237 11.25 18.90 -11.83
CA LEU A 237 12.69 19.01 -11.68
C LEU A 237 13.44 18.77 -12.99
N LYS A 238 12.91 17.91 -13.88
CA LYS A 238 13.45 17.62 -15.22
C LYS A 238 13.54 18.87 -16.08
N ASP A 239 12.53 19.74 -15.99
CA ASP A 239 12.49 21.00 -16.75
C ASP A 239 13.62 21.97 -16.36
N ARG A 240 14.17 21.84 -15.14
CA ARG A 240 15.31 22.62 -14.66
C ARG A 240 16.66 21.94 -14.86
N VAL A 241 16.73 20.62 -14.69
CA VAL A 241 17.98 19.86 -14.72
C VAL A 241 17.83 18.66 -15.66
N PRO A 242 18.34 18.75 -16.91
CA PRO A 242 18.32 17.61 -17.82
C PRO A 242 19.13 16.46 -17.18
N ARG A 243 18.56 15.24 -17.18
CA ARG A 243 19.06 14.01 -16.50
C ARG A 243 18.78 13.88 -15.00
N ILE A 244 18.02 14.76 -14.36
CA ILE A 244 17.68 14.56 -12.94
C ILE A 244 16.77 13.33 -12.71
N THR A 245 15.88 13.03 -13.65
CA THR A 245 15.02 11.84 -13.58
C THR A 245 15.84 10.56 -13.58
N GLU A 246 16.88 10.48 -14.40
CA GLU A 246 17.82 9.36 -14.44
C GLU A 246 18.52 9.18 -13.07
N LYS A 247 19.06 10.26 -12.50
CA LYS A 247 19.71 10.22 -11.19
C LYS A 247 18.73 9.83 -10.08
N LEU A 248 17.51 10.36 -10.09
CA LEU A 248 16.47 10.01 -9.13
C LEU A 248 16.06 8.54 -9.26
N THR A 249 15.92 8.02 -10.48
CA THR A 249 15.62 6.60 -10.70
C THR A 249 16.75 5.72 -10.19
N TRP A 250 18.02 6.07 -10.44
CA TRP A 250 19.17 5.37 -9.87
C TRP A 250 19.17 5.37 -8.34
N VAL A 251 18.99 6.53 -7.71
CA VAL A 251 19.00 6.66 -6.24
C VAL A 251 17.84 5.89 -5.62
N SER A 252 16.62 6.05 -6.14
CA SER A 252 15.44 5.32 -5.64
C SER A 252 15.58 3.80 -5.82
N SER A 253 16.17 3.36 -6.93
CA SER A 253 16.44 1.94 -7.19
C SER A 253 17.48 1.36 -6.22
N LEU A 254 18.54 2.11 -5.90
CA LEU A 254 19.51 1.71 -4.88
C LEU A 254 18.88 1.61 -3.49
N VAL A 255 17.99 2.55 -3.14
CA VAL A 255 17.23 2.49 -1.88
C VAL A 255 16.33 1.25 -1.86
N ALA A 256 15.62 0.94 -2.95
CA ALA A 256 14.80 -0.26 -3.05
C ALA A 256 15.63 -1.55 -2.87
N ILE A 257 16.78 -1.65 -3.54
CA ILE A 257 17.69 -2.79 -3.39
C ILE A 257 18.22 -2.90 -1.95
N ALA A 258 18.66 -1.79 -1.36
CA ALA A 258 19.18 -1.76 0.00
C ALA A 258 18.13 -2.19 1.03
N LEU A 259 16.89 -1.69 0.89
CA LEU A 259 15.77 -2.12 1.73
C LEU A 259 15.44 -3.60 1.51
N GLY A 260 15.41 -4.07 0.27
CA GLY A 260 15.18 -5.47 -0.07
C GLY A 260 16.22 -6.40 0.57
N PHE A 261 17.51 -6.08 0.46
CA PHE A 261 18.57 -6.83 1.14
C PHE A 261 18.46 -6.74 2.65
N THR A 262 18.17 -5.56 3.21
CA THR A 262 17.98 -5.39 4.65
C THR A 262 16.86 -6.29 5.17
N ILE A 263 15.73 -6.34 4.47
CA ILE A 263 14.60 -7.22 4.79
C ILE A 263 15.02 -8.69 4.73
N ILE A 264 15.67 -9.13 3.64
CA ILE A 264 16.11 -10.52 3.50
C ILE A 264 17.12 -10.92 4.59
N ILE A 265 18.13 -10.09 4.83
CA ILE A 265 19.19 -10.32 5.82
C ILE A 265 18.60 -10.35 7.24
N SER A 266 17.71 -9.42 7.58
CA SER A 266 17.08 -9.37 8.90
C SER A 266 16.36 -10.67 9.27
N GLN A 267 15.71 -11.31 8.28
CA GLN A 267 15.06 -12.61 8.44
C GLN A 267 16.03 -13.79 8.58
N VAL A 268 17.23 -13.69 8.02
CA VAL A 268 18.27 -14.74 8.14
C VAL A 268 18.94 -14.69 9.52
N PHE A 269 19.16 -13.50 10.06
CA PHE A 269 19.83 -13.31 11.36
C PHE A 269 18.86 -13.25 12.55
N GLY A 270 17.55 -13.37 12.32
CA GLY A 270 16.53 -13.36 13.38
C GLY A 270 16.29 -11.99 14.01
N PHE A 271 16.76 -10.90 13.39
CA PHE A 271 16.47 -9.54 13.84
C PHE A 271 15.14 -9.08 13.20
N SER A 272 14.09 -8.86 14.00
CA SER A 272 12.88 -8.19 13.52
C SER A 272 13.12 -6.68 13.56
N LEU A 273 13.26 -6.05 12.38
CA LEU A 273 13.34 -4.57 12.28
C LEU A 273 11.99 -3.88 12.48
N TYR A 274 10.91 -4.65 12.61
CA TYR A 274 9.53 -4.23 12.92
C TYR A 274 8.79 -5.31 13.70
#